data_AF-A0A1W4WWD8-F1
#
_entry.id   AF-A0A1W4WWD8-F1
#
_cell.length_a   1.000
_cell.length_b   1.000
_cell.length_c   1.000
_cell.angle_alpha   90.00
_cell.angle_beta   90.00
_cell.angle_gamma   90.00
#
_symmetry.space_group_name_H-M   'P 1'
#
loop_
_entity.id
_entity.type
_entity.pdbx_description
1 polymer ?
#
loop_
_entity_poly.entity_id
_entity_poly.type
_entity_poly.pdbx_seq_one_letter_code
_entity_poly.pdbx_strand_id
1 'polypeptide(L)'
;MLKVTCKYRRTRYFWYHLLTISNTLSNSTKLLAMTILRNVLGMRSLSEILTERDTLALSMQTILDEGTQPWGVKVERVEIKEVRIPTQLQRVMAAEAEASREARAKVIAAEGELKASRALKEAADVINSSPGALQLRFLQTLKDISAEKNSTIIFPLPVELITPLMRR
;
A
#
# COMPACT_ATOMS: atom_id res chain seq x y z
N MET A 1 7.17 -21.38 -9.19
CA MET A 1 7.49 -22.72 -8.67
C MET A 1 8.41 -22.48 -7.48
N LEU A 2 7.87 -22.56 -6.27
CA LEU A 2 8.58 -22.19 -5.04
C LEU A 2 9.67 -23.22 -4.74
N LYS A 3 10.90 -22.75 -4.52
CA LYS A 3 12.05 -23.59 -4.10
C LYS A 3 12.21 -23.45 -2.59
N VAL A 4 11.77 -24.46 -1.84
CA VAL A 4 12.03 -24.58 -0.40
C VAL A 4 13.38 -25.26 -0.20
N THR A 5 14.30 -24.60 0.48
CA THR A 5 15.59 -25.16 0.89
C THR A 5 15.52 -25.52 2.37
N CYS A 6 15.53 -26.82 2.67
CA CYS A 6 15.49 -27.32 4.04
C CYS A 6 16.87 -27.87 4.41
N LYS A 7 17.45 -27.38 5.51
CA LYS A 7 18.78 -27.76 5.98
C LYS A 7 18.61 -28.72 7.17
N TYR A 8 19.19 -29.91 7.06
CA TYR A 8 19.01 -30.99 8.02
C TYR A 8 20.31 -31.31 8.74
N ARG A 9 20.26 -31.48 10.06
CA ARG A 9 21.39 -31.92 10.91
C ARG A 9 21.17 -33.38 11.32
N ARG A 10 22.17 -34.25 11.10
CA ARG A 10 22.07 -35.73 11.19
C ARG A 10 22.80 -36.26 12.44
N THR A 11 22.18 -37.19 13.18
CA THR A 11 22.80 -37.92 14.31
C THR A 11 22.88 -39.44 14.02
N ARG A 12 24.12 -39.90 13.77
CA ARG A 12 24.76 -41.25 13.88
C ARG A 12 24.19 -42.53 13.18
N TYR A 13 25.10 -43.15 12.39
CA TYR A 13 25.38 -44.56 11.96
C TYR A 13 24.32 -45.47 11.28
N PHE A 14 24.55 -45.85 9.98
CA PHE A 14 24.31 -47.18 9.33
C PHE A 14 24.46 -47.16 7.77
N TRP A 15 25.67 -47.32 7.22
CA TRP A 15 26.04 -46.71 5.92
C TRP A 15 25.45 -47.25 4.59
N TYR A 16 24.94 -48.48 4.45
CA TYR A 16 24.43 -48.97 3.14
C TYR A 16 22.90 -48.95 2.99
N HIS A 17 22.15 -49.30 4.04
CA HIS A 17 20.67 -49.17 4.03
C HIS A 17 20.23 -47.69 4.17
N LEU A 18 21.06 -46.84 4.77
CA LEU A 18 20.79 -45.41 4.91
C LEU A 18 20.80 -44.66 3.58
N LEU A 19 21.47 -45.13 2.52
CA LEU A 19 21.58 -44.35 1.28
C LEU A 19 20.24 -44.38 0.52
N THR A 20 19.58 -45.54 0.46
CA THR A 20 18.21 -45.69 -0.08
C THR A 20 17.21 -44.95 0.80
N ILE A 21 17.29 -45.11 2.13
CA ILE A 21 16.40 -44.42 3.10
C ILE A 21 16.61 -42.90 3.06
N SER A 22 17.83 -42.42 2.87
CA SER A 22 18.13 -40.98 2.76
C SER A 22 17.51 -40.38 1.51
N ASN A 23 17.55 -41.10 0.39
CA ASN A 23 16.96 -40.64 -0.86
C ASN A 23 15.43 -40.63 -0.74
N THR A 24 14.80 -41.71 -0.22
CA THR A 24 13.36 -41.77 0.00
C THR A 24 12.87 -40.74 1.02
N LEU A 25 13.59 -40.55 2.13
CA LEU A 25 13.29 -39.53 3.14
C LEU A 25 13.30 -38.12 2.55
N SER A 26 14.32 -37.80 1.75
CA SER A 26 14.40 -36.50 1.08
C SER A 26 13.24 -36.27 0.10
N ASN A 27 12.76 -37.31 -0.57
CA ASN A 27 11.64 -37.23 -1.50
C ASN A 27 10.30 -37.11 -0.75
N SER A 28 10.11 -37.87 0.33
CA SER A 28 8.93 -37.77 1.20
C SER A 28 8.81 -36.40 1.84
N THR A 29 9.90 -35.80 2.31
CA THR A 29 9.87 -34.43 2.86
C THR A 29 9.58 -33.39 1.79
N LYS A 30 10.07 -33.56 0.55
CA LYS A 30 9.69 -32.67 -0.58
C LYS A 30 8.21 -32.76 -0.92
N LEU A 31 7.63 -33.97 -0.91
CA LEU A 31 6.20 -34.18 -1.18
C LEU A 31 5.34 -33.57 -0.07
N LEU A 32 5.70 -33.80 1.20
CA LEU A 32 5.01 -33.20 2.34
C LEU A 32 5.11 -31.67 2.30
N ALA A 33 6.28 -31.12 2.01
CA ALA A 33 6.46 -29.68 1.80
C ALA A 33 5.59 -29.15 0.67
N MET A 34 5.46 -29.88 -0.45
CA MET A 34 4.61 -29.49 -1.58
C MET A 34 3.11 -29.46 -1.21
N THR A 35 2.64 -30.46 -0.48
CA THR A 35 1.24 -30.55 -0.04
C THR A 35 0.90 -29.43 0.95
N ILE A 36 1.78 -29.18 1.92
CA ILE A 36 1.61 -28.08 2.89
C ILE A 36 1.63 -26.73 2.17
N LEU A 37 2.58 -26.53 1.24
CA LEU A 37 2.63 -25.32 0.42
C LEU A 37 1.34 -25.08 -0.34
N ARG A 38 0.81 -26.12 -1.00
CA ARG A 38 -0.43 -26.01 -1.77
C ARG A 38 -1.62 -25.66 -0.87
N ASN A 39 -1.72 -26.27 0.30
CA ASN A 39 -2.80 -26.02 1.24
C ASN A 39 -2.74 -24.58 1.79
N VAL A 40 -1.57 -24.16 2.27
CA VAL A 40 -1.35 -22.81 2.81
C VAL A 40 -1.58 -21.72 1.75
N LEU A 41 -1.14 -21.95 0.50
CA LEU A 41 -1.39 -21.01 -0.60
C LEU A 41 -2.86 -20.99 -1.05
N GLY A 42 -3.62 -22.07 -0.84
CA GLY A 42 -5.04 -22.14 -1.18
C GLY A 42 -5.96 -21.47 -0.18
N MET A 43 -5.53 -21.35 1.09
CA MET A 43 -6.31 -20.71 2.16
C MET A 43 -6.04 -19.20 2.29
N ARG A 44 -5.07 -18.66 1.56
CA ARG A 44 -4.62 -17.26 1.65
C ARG A 44 -4.86 -16.52 0.36
N SER A 45 -5.17 -15.24 0.44
CA SER A 45 -5.23 -14.39 -0.76
C SER A 45 -3.81 -14.18 -1.32
N LEU A 46 -3.69 -14.00 -2.64
CA LEU A 46 -2.40 -13.76 -3.29
C LEU A 46 -1.73 -12.47 -2.80
N SER A 47 -2.52 -11.45 -2.48
CA SER A 47 -2.03 -10.19 -1.90
C SER A 47 -1.40 -10.39 -0.53
N GLU A 48 -1.99 -11.22 0.34
CA GLU A 48 -1.39 -11.60 1.63
C GLU A 48 -0.06 -12.34 1.43
N ILE A 49 0.00 -13.29 0.50
CA ILE A 49 1.22 -14.06 0.20
C ILE A 49 2.37 -13.14 -0.26
N LEU A 50 2.04 -12.06 -0.99
CA LEU A 50 3.04 -11.09 -1.47
C LEU A 50 3.50 -10.13 -0.38
N THR A 51 2.60 -9.71 0.51
CA THR A 51 2.86 -8.68 1.52
C THR A 51 3.46 -9.27 2.80
N GLU A 52 3.07 -10.49 3.18
CA GLU A 52 3.41 -11.12 4.45
C GLU A 52 4.28 -12.37 4.26
N ARG A 53 5.33 -12.27 3.44
CA ARG A 53 6.20 -13.42 3.13
C ARG A 53 6.87 -14.04 4.34
N ASP A 54 7.31 -13.21 5.29
CA ASP A 54 8.06 -13.67 6.46
C ASP A 54 7.16 -14.41 7.46
N THR A 55 5.92 -13.93 7.66
CA THR A 55 4.93 -14.61 8.53
C THR A 55 4.53 -15.95 7.92
N LEU A 56 4.38 -16.00 6.60
CA LEU A 56 4.07 -17.22 5.86
C LEU A 56 5.21 -18.24 5.95
N ALA A 57 6.46 -17.78 5.82
CA ALA A 57 7.65 -18.62 5.95
C ALA A 57 7.77 -19.22 7.35
N LEU A 58 7.49 -18.44 8.40
CA LEU A 58 7.48 -18.91 9.79
C LEU A 58 6.36 -19.94 10.02
N SER A 59 5.14 -19.66 9.57
CA SER A 59 4.03 -20.61 9.70
C SER A 59 4.32 -21.93 8.97
N MET A 60 4.88 -21.86 7.76
CA MET A 60 5.31 -23.05 7.02
C MET A 60 6.42 -23.81 7.74
N GLN A 61 7.37 -23.11 8.36
CA GLN A 61 8.44 -23.74 9.12
C GLN A 61 7.88 -24.57 10.28
N THR A 62 6.95 -24.02 11.06
CA THR A 62 6.33 -24.74 12.19
C THR A 62 5.59 -26.00 11.72
N ILE A 63 4.73 -25.87 10.69
CA ILE A 63 3.95 -27.00 10.16
C ILE A 63 4.88 -28.08 9.57
N LEU A 64 5.96 -27.66 8.89
CA LEU A 64 6.94 -28.59 8.33
C LEU A 64 7.74 -29.29 9.43
N ASP A 65 8.20 -28.56 10.45
CA ASP A 65 8.96 -29.14 11.55
C ASP A 65 8.12 -30.21 12.27
N GLU A 66 6.88 -29.88 12.63
CA GLU A 66 5.91 -30.82 13.23
C GLU A 66 5.68 -32.07 12.35
N GLY A 67 5.45 -31.87 11.05
CA GLY A 67 5.23 -32.99 10.11
C GLY A 67 6.47 -33.86 9.88
N THR A 68 7.67 -33.33 10.12
CA THR A 68 8.95 -34.03 9.90
C THR A 68 9.58 -34.62 11.17
N GLN A 69 9.07 -34.28 12.35
CA GLN A 69 9.48 -34.87 13.64
C GLN A 69 9.44 -36.41 13.66
N PRO A 70 8.39 -37.10 13.15
CA PRO A 70 8.35 -38.56 13.13
C PRO A 70 9.47 -39.21 12.31
N TRP A 71 10.06 -38.44 11.39
CA TRP A 71 11.16 -38.89 10.55
C TRP A 71 12.55 -38.57 11.12
N GLY A 72 12.62 -37.92 12.30
CA GLY A 72 13.89 -37.53 12.93
C GLY A 72 14.60 -36.39 12.20
N VAL A 73 13.84 -35.55 11.51
CA VAL A 73 14.33 -34.50 10.64
C VAL A 73 13.93 -33.14 11.22
N LYS A 74 14.90 -32.25 11.44
CA LYS A 74 14.67 -30.88 11.95
C LYS A 74 14.74 -29.86 10.83
N VAL A 75 13.75 -28.97 10.75
CA VAL A 75 13.66 -27.92 9.71
C VAL A 75 14.30 -26.62 10.24
N GLU A 76 15.49 -26.26 9.74
CA GLU A 76 16.19 -25.04 10.22
C GLU A 76 15.61 -23.73 9.67
N ARG A 77 15.23 -23.68 8.39
CA ARG A 77 14.68 -22.48 7.74
C ARG A 77 13.84 -22.86 6.53
N VAL A 78 12.77 -22.12 6.29
CA VAL A 78 11.97 -22.16 5.05
C VAL A 78 12.09 -20.81 4.35
N GLU A 79 12.36 -20.82 3.05
CA GLU A 79 12.43 -19.62 2.22
C GLU A 79 11.48 -19.73 1.04
N ILE A 80 10.68 -18.69 0.85
CA ILE A 80 9.75 -18.55 -0.28
C ILE A 80 10.48 -17.75 -1.37
N LYS A 81 10.96 -18.44 -2.42
CA LYS A 81 11.66 -17.79 -3.55
C LYS A 81 10.71 -17.03 -4.47
N GLU A 82 10.30 -17.68 -5.56
CA GLU A 82 9.56 -17.02 -6.64
C GLU A 82 8.21 -17.70 -6.88
N VAL A 83 7.14 -16.93 -6.64
CA VAL A 83 5.79 -17.28 -7.06
C VAL A 83 5.63 -16.81 -8.49
N ARG A 84 5.44 -17.74 -9.42
CA ARG A 84 5.13 -17.40 -10.81
C ARG A 84 3.61 -17.34 -10.93
N ILE A 85 3.09 -16.13 -11.08
CA ILE A 85 1.66 -15.88 -11.28
C ILE A 85 1.38 -15.98 -12.79
N PRO A 86 0.30 -16.65 -13.23
CA PRO A 86 -0.10 -16.65 -14.63
C PRO A 86 -0.34 -15.21 -15.14
N THR A 87 0.09 -14.92 -16.35
CA THR A 87 -0.02 -13.58 -16.97
C THR A 87 -1.47 -13.07 -17.03
N GLN A 88 -2.44 -13.98 -17.20
CA GLN A 88 -3.86 -13.64 -17.22
C GLN A 88 -4.35 -13.11 -15.85
N LEU A 89 -3.92 -13.75 -14.75
CA LEU A 89 -4.30 -13.34 -13.39
C LEU A 89 -3.62 -12.01 -13.02
N GLN A 90 -2.37 -11.82 -13.43
CA GLN A 90 -1.65 -10.57 -13.20
C GLN A 90 -2.37 -9.37 -13.82
N ARG A 91 -2.97 -9.53 -15.01
CA ARG A 91 -3.79 -8.48 -15.64
C ARG A 91 -5.05 -8.16 -14.86
N VAL A 92 -5.78 -9.19 -14.41
CA VAL A 92 -7.00 -9.01 -13.61
C VAL A 92 -6.70 -8.30 -12.29
N MET A 93 -5.63 -8.71 -11.60
CA MET A 93 -5.20 -8.05 -10.37
C MET A 93 -4.76 -6.61 -10.58
N ALA A 94 -4.04 -6.32 -11.67
CA ALA A 94 -3.64 -4.95 -11.98
C ALA A 94 -4.87 -4.07 -12.18
N ALA A 95 -5.86 -4.55 -12.93
CA ALA A 95 -7.12 -3.83 -13.16
C ALA A 95 -7.92 -3.64 -11.85
N GLU A 96 -8.00 -4.66 -11.00
CA GLU A 96 -8.67 -4.56 -9.69
C GLU A 96 -7.96 -3.56 -8.75
N ALA A 97 -6.62 -3.62 -8.69
CA ALA A 97 -5.82 -2.73 -7.88
C ALA A 97 -5.91 -1.27 -8.35
N GLU A 98 -5.96 -1.06 -9.68
CA GLU A 98 -6.17 0.27 -10.28
C GLU A 98 -7.55 0.81 -9.94
N ALA A 99 -8.61 0.02 -10.14
CA ALA A 99 -9.98 0.43 -9.79
C ALA A 99 -10.13 0.76 -8.30
N SER A 100 -9.53 -0.03 -7.40
CA SER A 100 -9.54 0.24 -5.95
C SER A 100 -8.80 1.53 -5.61
N ARG A 101 -7.65 1.79 -6.27
CA ARG A 101 -6.88 3.03 -6.08
C ARG A 101 -7.64 4.24 -6.58
N GLU A 102 -8.24 4.17 -7.75
CA GLU A 102 -9.07 5.26 -8.30
C GLU A 102 -10.26 5.57 -7.40
N ALA A 103 -10.96 4.54 -6.91
CA ALA A 103 -12.07 4.73 -5.98
C ALA A 103 -11.61 5.43 -4.70
N ARG A 104 -10.50 4.98 -4.09
CA ARG A 104 -9.92 5.61 -2.90
C ARG A 104 -9.47 7.04 -3.18
N ALA A 105 -8.86 7.31 -4.34
CA ALA A 105 -8.43 8.64 -4.72
C ALA A 105 -9.61 9.62 -4.80
N LYS A 106 -10.76 9.18 -5.36
CA LYS A 106 -11.98 10.00 -5.42
C LYS A 106 -12.53 10.33 -4.02
N VAL A 107 -12.53 9.36 -3.11
CA VAL A 107 -12.97 9.59 -1.72
C VAL A 107 -12.07 10.61 -1.04
N ILE A 108 -10.75 10.46 -1.15
CA ILE A 108 -9.77 11.38 -0.56
C ILE A 108 -9.92 12.79 -1.15
N ALA A 109 -10.14 12.89 -2.47
CA ALA A 109 -10.37 14.18 -3.12
C ALA A 109 -11.62 14.87 -2.58
N ALA A 110 -12.75 14.15 -2.52
CA ALA A 110 -14.00 14.68 -1.98
C ALA A 110 -13.90 15.10 -0.50
N GLU A 111 -13.21 14.30 0.33
CA GLU A 111 -12.94 14.67 1.72
C GLU A 111 -12.01 15.89 1.83
N GLY A 112 -11.02 15.99 0.95
CA GLY A 112 -10.13 17.13 0.85
C GLY A 112 -10.87 18.42 0.49
N GLU A 113 -11.76 18.36 -0.50
CA GLU A 113 -12.62 19.47 -0.91
C GLU A 113 -13.55 19.93 0.21
N LEU A 114 -14.14 18.99 0.95
CA LEU A 114 -15.00 19.31 2.09
C LEU A 114 -14.22 20.03 3.20
N LYS A 115 -13.01 19.53 3.54
CA LYS A 115 -12.14 20.16 4.54
C LYS A 115 -11.70 21.56 4.10
N ALA A 116 -11.31 21.72 2.84
CA ALA A 116 -10.94 23.02 2.28
C ALA A 116 -12.10 24.01 2.32
N SER A 117 -13.31 23.57 1.94
CA SER A 117 -14.52 24.40 1.95
C SER A 117 -14.89 24.88 3.36
N ARG A 118 -14.76 24.02 4.37
CA ARG A 118 -14.98 24.41 5.78
C ARG A 118 -13.98 25.46 6.24
N ALA A 119 -12.69 25.25 5.97
CA ALA A 119 -11.66 26.21 6.34
C ALA A 119 -11.87 27.57 5.64
N LEU A 120 -12.27 27.57 4.37
CA LEU A 120 -12.60 28.80 3.64
C LEU A 120 -13.82 29.51 4.22
N LYS A 121 -14.85 28.78 4.63
CA LYS A 121 -16.03 29.35 5.29
C LYS A 121 -15.64 30.03 6.62
N GLU A 122 -14.91 29.32 7.47
CA GLU A 122 -14.43 29.88 8.74
C GLU A 122 -13.58 31.14 8.51
N ALA A 123 -12.68 31.11 7.53
CA ALA A 123 -11.91 32.29 7.16
C ALA A 123 -12.80 33.46 6.68
N ALA A 124 -13.84 33.19 5.89
CA ALA A 124 -14.78 34.21 5.44
C ALA A 124 -15.59 34.81 6.59
N ASP A 125 -16.07 33.98 7.52
CA ASP A 125 -16.79 34.42 8.72
C ASP A 125 -15.91 35.33 9.59
N VAL A 126 -14.64 34.97 9.76
CA VAL A 126 -13.65 35.80 10.48
C VAL A 126 -13.41 37.13 9.76
N ILE A 127 -13.26 37.14 8.43
CA ILE A 127 -13.10 38.39 7.66
C ILE A 127 -14.33 39.29 7.84
N ASN A 128 -15.53 38.72 7.77
CA ASN A 128 -16.77 39.48 7.87
C ASN A 128 -16.96 40.11 9.26
N SER A 129 -16.42 39.47 10.31
CA SER A 129 -16.45 40.03 11.67
C SER A 129 -15.66 41.34 11.83
N SER A 130 -14.70 41.62 10.93
CA SER A 130 -13.87 42.82 10.98
C SER A 130 -13.89 43.57 9.64
N PRO A 131 -14.57 44.72 9.55
CA PRO A 131 -14.67 45.50 8.30
C PRO A 131 -13.31 45.88 7.68
N GLY A 132 -12.26 46.04 8.52
CA GLY A 132 -10.90 46.33 8.06
C GLY A 132 -10.15 45.13 7.47
N ALA A 133 -10.56 43.89 7.78
CA ALA A 133 -9.90 42.68 7.27
C ALA A 133 -10.07 42.54 5.75
N LEU A 134 -11.23 42.94 5.20
CA LEU A 134 -11.48 42.91 3.76
C LEU A 134 -10.57 43.91 3.01
N GLN A 135 -10.37 45.11 3.57
CA GLN A 135 -9.46 46.11 3.02
C GLN A 135 -7.99 45.65 3.08
N LEU A 136 -7.55 45.02 4.17
CA LEU A 136 -6.20 44.46 4.26
C LEU A 136 -5.99 43.32 3.26
N ARG A 137 -6.99 42.44 3.08
CA ARG A 137 -6.97 41.40 2.05
C ARG A 137 -6.85 42.01 0.66
N PHE A 138 -7.64 43.05 0.34
CA PHE A 138 -7.57 43.77 -0.92
C PHE A 138 -6.18 44.35 -1.18
N LEU A 139 -5.58 45.01 -0.18
CA LEU A 139 -4.21 45.54 -0.28
C LEU A 139 -3.16 44.44 -0.47
N GLN A 140 -3.32 43.26 0.17
CA GLN A 140 -2.46 42.11 -0.05
C GLN A 140 -2.57 41.58 -1.48
N THR A 141 -3.78 41.41 -2.00
CA THR A 141 -3.99 40.98 -3.39
C THR A 141 -3.38 41.96 -4.39
N LEU A 142 -3.48 43.27 -4.13
CA LEU A 142 -2.81 44.29 -4.93
C LEU A 142 -1.29 44.18 -4.89
N LYS A 143 -0.71 43.87 -3.71
CA LYS A 143 0.73 43.64 -3.57
C LYS A 143 1.19 42.41 -4.37
N ASP A 144 0.42 41.33 -4.34
CA ASP A 144 0.74 40.09 -5.05
C ASP A 144 0.65 40.30 -6.58
N ILE A 145 -0.39 40.99 -7.07
CA ILE A 145 -0.54 41.36 -8.49
C ILE A 145 0.58 42.30 -8.95
N SER A 146 0.98 43.25 -8.10
CA SER A 146 2.10 44.17 -8.38
C SER A 146 3.44 43.45 -8.48
N ALA A 147 3.63 42.37 -7.70
CA ALA A 147 4.82 41.54 -7.76
C ALA A 147 4.94 40.75 -9.08
N GLU A 148 3.82 40.37 -9.71
CA GLU A 148 3.80 39.62 -10.98
C GLU A 148 4.08 40.46 -12.25
N LYS A 149 4.36 41.77 -12.14
CA LYS A 149 4.70 42.67 -13.27
C LYS A 149 3.69 42.67 -14.44
N ASN A 150 2.39 42.59 -14.17
CA ASN A 150 1.37 42.74 -15.22
C ASN A 150 1.06 44.24 -15.48
N SER A 151 1.17 44.68 -16.73
CA SER A 151 1.06 46.10 -17.15
C SER A 151 -0.37 46.67 -17.17
N THR A 152 -1.37 45.86 -16.84
CA THR A 152 -2.79 46.26 -16.89
C THR A 152 -3.44 45.95 -15.54
N ILE A 153 -3.59 46.97 -14.69
CA ILE A 153 -4.24 46.87 -13.38
C ILE A 153 -5.74 47.13 -13.59
N ILE A 154 -6.55 46.07 -13.64
CA ILE A 154 -8.01 46.19 -13.62
C ILE A 154 -8.42 46.47 -12.18
N PHE A 155 -8.83 47.71 -11.91
CA PHE A 155 -9.19 48.17 -10.57
C PHE A 155 -10.71 48.16 -10.39
N PRO A 156 -11.29 47.16 -9.70
CA PRO A 156 -12.70 47.16 -9.39
C PRO A 156 -12.95 48.16 -8.24
N LEU A 157 -13.47 49.34 -8.58
CA LEU A 157 -13.92 50.30 -7.58
C LEU A 157 -15.29 49.87 -7.02
N PRO A 158 -15.46 49.81 -5.69
CA PRO A 158 -16.76 49.66 -5.07
C PRO A 158 -17.68 50.79 -5.52
N VAL A 159 -18.87 50.45 -6.02
CA VAL A 159 -19.84 51.43 -6.52
C VAL A 159 -20.14 52.54 -5.50
N GLU A 160 -20.09 52.23 -4.21
CA GLU A 160 -20.28 53.17 -3.09
C GLU A 160 -19.34 54.39 -3.12
N LEU A 161 -18.10 54.23 -3.58
CA LEU A 161 -17.12 55.31 -3.75
C LEU A 161 -17.39 56.15 -5.00
N ILE A 162 -18.07 55.58 -6.00
CA ILE A 162 -18.36 56.21 -7.30
C ILE A 162 -19.71 56.92 -7.28
N THR A 163 -20.67 56.44 -6.46
CA THR A 163 -22.02 57.02 -6.31
C THR A 163 -22.04 58.53 -6.08
N PRO A 164 -21.22 59.12 -5.18
CA PRO A 164 -21.22 60.58 -5.00
C PRO A 164 -20.65 61.37 -6.19
N LEU A 165 -19.85 60.74 -7.05
CA LEU A 165 -19.30 61.35 -8.27
C LEU A 165 -20.29 61.29 -9.44
N MET A 166 -21.12 60.25 -9.52
CA MET A 166 -22.14 60.05 -10.56
C MET A 166 -23.44 60.81 -10.32
N ARG A 167 -23.70 61.29 -9.09
CA ARG A 167 -24.96 61.96 -8.73
C ARG A 167 -24.95 63.49 -8.96
N ARG A 168 -24.07 63.97 -9.83
CA ARG A 168 -23.95 65.40 -10.20
C ARG A 168 -24.65 65.71 -11.51
#